data_AF-A0A2W6U7M7-F1
#
_entry.id   AF-A0A2W6U7M7-F1
#
_cell.length_a   1.000
_cell.length_b   1.000
_cell.length_c   1.000
_cell.angle_alpha   90.00
_cell.angle_beta   90.00
_cell.angle_gamma   90.00
#
_symmetry.space_group_name_H-M   'P 1'
#
loop_
_entity.id
_entity.type
_entity.pdbx_description
1 polymer ?
#
loop_
_entity_poly.entity_id
_entity_poly.type
_entity_poly.pdbx_seq_one_letter_code
_entity_poly.pdbx_strand_id
1 'polypeptide(L)'
;HVAHLVPSAAAGIGTLLDLDEATISQAVAQALHTTTATRQSRKGEISTWKAHAPAFAGKMAVEAVDRAMRGQTSPSPIYEGEDGVIAWMLDGPDASYDVPLPAPGEPKRAILDSYTKEHSAEYQAQAWIDLARKLHNEASFDPADVASIVLHTSHHTHYVIGSGANDPQKYDPKASRETLDHSIPYIFAVALQDGGWHHVDSYLPARAARPDTVALWHKITTAEDAEWTRRYHSEDPDEKAFGGRVEITLENGTVLTDEIAVADAHPLGARPFARENYVAKFRLLAEPVLAPEEIERFLDLAQRLPELTAAEVQELNIVAKGGVLDSVASPKGLF
;
A
#
# COMPACT_ATOMS: atom_id res chain seq x y z
N HIS A 1 8.98 -4.42 -1.07
CA HIS A 1 10.05 -3.48 -0.64
C HIS A 1 10.86 -3.06 -1.86
N VAL A 2 11.53 -1.90 -1.86
CA VAL A 2 12.35 -1.45 -3.03
C VAL A 2 13.43 -2.46 -3.41
N ALA A 3 14.06 -3.10 -2.42
CA ALA A 3 15.04 -4.17 -2.64
C ALA A 3 14.49 -5.42 -3.37
N HIS A 4 13.16 -5.59 -3.46
CA HIS A 4 12.52 -6.60 -4.32
C HIS A 4 12.00 -6.01 -5.63
N LEU A 5 11.52 -4.76 -5.59
CA LEU A 5 10.93 -4.09 -6.76
C LEU A 5 11.95 -3.89 -7.88
N VAL A 6 13.16 -3.43 -7.56
CA VAL A 6 14.15 -3.12 -8.60
C VAL A 6 14.67 -4.39 -9.29
N PRO A 7 15.06 -5.44 -8.56
CA PRO A 7 15.47 -6.70 -9.18
C PRO A 7 14.36 -7.36 -10.01
N SER A 8 13.12 -7.38 -9.49
CA SER A 8 11.98 -7.95 -10.24
C SER A 8 11.63 -7.14 -11.49
N ALA A 9 11.68 -5.80 -11.42
CA ALA A 9 11.48 -4.95 -12.58
C ALA A 9 12.61 -5.11 -13.60
N ALA A 10 13.87 -5.20 -13.17
CA ALA A 10 15.01 -5.44 -14.07
C ALA A 10 14.87 -6.79 -14.80
N ALA A 11 14.51 -7.86 -14.09
CA ALA A 11 14.23 -9.16 -14.70
C ALA A 11 13.05 -9.10 -15.69
N GLY A 12 11.97 -8.40 -15.33
CA GLY A 12 10.80 -8.21 -16.19
C GLY A 12 11.13 -7.43 -17.47
N ILE A 13 11.87 -6.33 -17.37
CA ILE A 13 12.31 -5.53 -18.51
C ILE A 13 13.24 -6.35 -19.42
N GLY A 14 14.23 -7.04 -18.83
CA GLY A 14 15.15 -7.87 -19.61
C GLY A 14 14.43 -8.99 -20.36
N THR A 15 13.44 -9.61 -19.72
CA THR A 15 12.56 -10.62 -20.36
C THR A 15 11.73 -10.01 -21.50
N LEU A 16 11.15 -8.83 -21.27
CA LEU A 16 10.35 -8.12 -22.29
C LEU A 16 11.18 -7.77 -23.54
N LEU A 17 12.47 -7.50 -23.35
CA LEU A 17 13.42 -7.17 -24.42
C LEU A 17 14.11 -8.40 -25.03
N ASP A 18 13.75 -9.61 -24.61
CA ASP A 18 14.35 -10.88 -25.07
C ASP A 18 15.88 -10.91 -24.89
N LEU A 19 16.38 -10.35 -23.78
CA LEU A 19 17.81 -10.37 -23.44
C LEU A 19 18.24 -11.75 -22.96
N ASP A 20 19.52 -12.07 -23.14
CA ASP A 20 20.08 -13.31 -22.63
C ASP A 20 20.17 -13.33 -21.09
N GLU A 21 20.13 -14.54 -20.51
CA GLU A 21 20.12 -14.75 -19.06
C GLU A 21 21.31 -14.11 -18.35
N ALA A 22 22.50 -14.11 -18.97
CA ALA A 22 23.70 -13.53 -18.36
C ALA A 22 23.56 -12.01 -18.23
N THR A 23 23.05 -11.33 -19.27
CA THR A 23 22.75 -9.90 -19.24
C THR A 23 21.69 -9.57 -18.18
N ILE A 24 20.61 -10.36 -18.11
CA ILE A 24 19.55 -10.17 -17.09
C ILE A 24 20.12 -10.34 -15.68
N SER A 25 20.97 -11.34 -15.46
CA SER A 25 21.63 -11.58 -14.18
C SER A 25 22.49 -10.40 -13.72
N GLN A 26 23.27 -9.80 -14.63
CA GLN A 26 24.04 -8.57 -14.32
C GLN A 26 23.12 -7.40 -13.92
N ALA A 27 21.99 -7.21 -14.63
CA ALA A 27 21.03 -6.16 -14.31
C ALA A 27 20.38 -6.37 -12.93
N VAL A 28 19.96 -7.60 -12.62
CA VAL A 28 19.40 -7.99 -11.32
C VAL A 28 20.39 -7.73 -10.19
N ALA A 29 21.66 -8.09 -10.38
CA ALA A 29 22.71 -7.88 -9.39
C ALA A 29 22.96 -6.39 -9.10
N GLN A 30 23.07 -5.55 -10.14
CA GLN A 30 23.23 -4.11 -9.95
C GLN A 30 22.01 -3.46 -9.31
N ALA A 31 20.81 -3.87 -9.76
CA ALA A 31 19.55 -3.39 -9.23
C ALA A 31 19.46 -3.64 -7.72
N LEU A 32 19.77 -4.86 -7.26
CA LEU A 32 19.73 -5.19 -5.85
C LEU A 32 20.80 -4.41 -5.07
N HIS A 33 22.05 -4.44 -5.53
CA HIS A 33 23.18 -3.81 -4.85
C HIS A 33 22.95 -2.32 -4.54
N THR A 34 22.30 -1.61 -5.45
CA THR A 34 22.16 -0.14 -5.38
C THR A 34 20.85 0.34 -4.76
N THR A 35 19.93 -0.56 -4.39
CA THR A 35 18.56 -0.17 -4.00
C THR A 35 18.06 -0.79 -2.69
N THR A 36 19.00 -1.20 -1.85
CA THR A 36 18.76 -1.57 -0.45
C THR A 36 18.68 -0.32 0.42
N ALA A 37 17.45 0.11 0.73
CA ALA A 37 17.18 1.26 1.57
C ALA A 37 16.67 0.85 2.96
N THR A 38 16.95 1.66 3.99
CA THR A 38 16.44 1.42 5.34
C THR A 38 14.93 1.71 5.44
N ARG A 39 14.28 1.11 6.44
CA ARG A 39 12.85 1.33 6.71
C ARG A 39 12.54 2.71 7.31
N GLN A 40 13.54 3.56 7.56
CA GLN A 40 13.35 4.89 8.16
C GLN A 40 12.40 5.78 7.35
N SER A 41 12.32 5.56 6.03
CA SER A 41 11.34 6.20 5.13
C SER A 41 9.87 6.01 5.53
N ARG A 42 9.57 5.13 6.49
CA ARG A 42 8.21 4.75 6.93
C ARG A 42 8.09 4.66 8.47
N LYS A 43 8.83 5.49 9.22
CA LYS A 43 8.80 5.58 10.69
C LYS A 43 8.89 7.04 11.17
N GLY A 44 8.26 7.38 12.30
CA GLY A 44 8.22 8.74 12.83
C GLY A 44 7.43 9.70 11.94
N GLU A 45 7.98 10.90 11.69
CA GLU A 45 7.47 11.80 10.66
C GLU A 45 7.76 11.21 9.27
N ILE A 46 6.74 10.61 8.67
CA ILE A 46 6.88 9.94 7.39
C ILE A 46 7.10 10.97 6.28
N SER A 47 8.28 10.93 5.66
CA SER A 47 8.63 11.84 4.58
C SER A 47 7.95 11.48 3.26
N THR A 48 7.83 12.47 2.37
CA THR A 48 7.28 12.31 1.02
C THR A 48 8.05 11.30 0.18
N TRP A 49 9.29 10.95 0.56
CA TRP A 49 10.09 9.91 -0.10
C TRP A 49 9.37 8.56 -0.16
N LYS A 50 8.53 8.23 0.83
CA LYS A 50 7.70 7.00 0.83
C LYS A 50 6.92 6.84 -0.49
N ALA A 51 6.36 7.93 -1.00
CA ALA A 51 5.56 7.94 -2.23
C ALA A 51 6.43 7.88 -3.51
N HIS A 52 7.67 8.38 -3.43
CA HIS A 52 8.59 8.47 -4.58
C HIS A 52 9.49 7.22 -4.73
N ALA A 53 9.70 6.48 -3.65
CA ALA A 53 10.57 5.30 -3.63
C ALA A 53 10.21 4.24 -4.70
N PRO A 54 8.94 3.94 -5.00
CA PRO A 54 8.59 3.03 -6.11
C PRO A 54 8.95 3.58 -7.50
N ALA A 55 8.78 4.88 -7.75
CA ALA A 55 9.16 5.49 -9.02
C ALA A 55 10.69 5.49 -9.19
N PHE A 56 11.43 5.77 -8.11
CA PHE A 56 12.88 5.60 -8.08
C PHE A 56 13.30 4.16 -8.40
N ALA A 57 12.60 3.17 -7.84
CA ALA A 57 12.83 1.76 -8.14
C ALA A 57 12.67 1.46 -9.65
N GLY A 58 11.61 1.96 -10.30
CA GLY A 58 11.44 1.82 -11.75
C GLY A 58 12.58 2.44 -12.55
N LYS A 59 12.99 3.67 -12.21
CA LYS A 59 14.12 4.35 -12.84
C LYS A 59 15.42 3.53 -12.71
N MET A 60 15.73 3.05 -11.51
CA MET A 60 16.95 2.28 -11.27
C MET A 60 16.96 0.94 -11.99
N ALA A 61 15.80 0.31 -12.18
CA ALA A 61 15.69 -0.93 -12.95
C ALA A 61 16.03 -0.70 -14.44
N VAL A 62 15.49 0.37 -15.04
CA VAL A 62 15.83 0.76 -16.41
C VAL A 62 17.32 1.05 -16.56
N GLU A 63 17.92 1.80 -15.62
CA GLU A 63 19.35 2.09 -15.66
C GLU A 63 20.22 0.83 -15.51
N ALA A 64 19.85 -0.09 -14.62
CA ALA A 64 20.58 -1.35 -14.44
C ALA A 64 20.54 -2.22 -15.70
N VAL A 65 19.37 -2.33 -16.35
CA VAL A 65 19.24 -3.06 -17.61
C VAL A 65 20.05 -2.40 -18.74
N ASP A 66 19.95 -1.08 -18.90
CA ASP A 66 20.72 -0.34 -19.92
C ASP A 66 22.23 -0.52 -19.74
N ARG A 67 22.74 -0.50 -18.50
CA ARG A 67 24.17 -0.75 -18.21
C ARG A 67 24.59 -2.18 -18.56
N ALA A 68 23.79 -3.17 -18.18
CA ALA A 68 24.06 -4.57 -18.50
C ALA A 68 24.07 -4.82 -20.02
N MET A 69 23.12 -4.23 -20.76
CA MET A 69 23.08 -4.29 -22.24
C MET A 69 24.34 -3.69 -22.89
N ARG A 70 25.04 -2.78 -22.22
CA ARG A 70 26.32 -2.21 -22.66
C ARG A 70 27.53 -3.06 -22.28
N GLY A 71 27.31 -4.28 -21.76
CA GLY A 71 28.35 -5.22 -21.36
C GLY A 71 29.00 -4.91 -20.00
N GLN A 72 28.38 -4.06 -19.18
CA GLN A 72 28.88 -3.80 -17.83
C GLN A 72 28.53 -4.98 -16.91
N THR A 73 29.49 -5.37 -16.06
CA THR A 73 29.29 -6.38 -15.03
C THR A 73 29.01 -5.74 -13.67
N SER A 74 28.43 -6.52 -12.77
CA SER A 74 27.93 -6.16 -11.46
C SER A 74 28.62 -6.98 -10.36
N PRO A 75 28.55 -6.54 -9.09
CA PRO A 75 29.01 -7.36 -7.97
C PRO A 75 28.33 -8.73 -7.97
N SER A 76 29.11 -9.80 -7.85
CA SER A 76 28.64 -11.18 -7.98
C SER A 76 29.46 -12.16 -7.13
N PRO A 77 28.83 -13.17 -6.50
CA PRO A 77 27.39 -13.36 -6.38
C PRO A 77 26.78 -12.31 -5.43
N ILE A 78 25.70 -11.65 -5.84
CA ILE A 78 25.15 -10.50 -5.10
C ILE A 78 24.47 -10.90 -3.78
N TYR A 79 23.89 -12.11 -3.72
CA TYR A 79 23.20 -12.59 -2.53
C TYR A 79 24.18 -13.26 -1.56
N GLU A 80 24.85 -14.32 -2.02
CA GLU A 80 25.68 -15.24 -1.22
C GLU A 80 27.17 -14.87 -1.17
N GLY A 81 27.56 -13.76 -1.79
CA GLY A 81 28.94 -13.29 -1.74
C GLY A 81 29.41 -13.04 -0.31
N GLU A 82 30.73 -13.10 -0.08
CA GLU A 82 31.34 -12.81 1.23
C GLU A 82 30.87 -11.47 1.81
N ASP A 83 30.76 -10.45 0.95
CA ASP A 83 30.18 -9.14 1.26
C ASP A 83 28.80 -8.93 0.60
N GLY A 84 28.04 -10.01 0.46
CA GLY A 84 26.73 -10.05 -0.19
C GLY A 84 25.58 -9.55 0.69
N VAL A 85 24.39 -9.47 0.09
CA VAL A 85 23.16 -9.01 0.75
C VAL A 85 22.81 -9.89 1.95
N ILE A 86 22.99 -11.21 1.85
CA ILE A 86 22.69 -12.13 2.95
C ILE A 86 23.56 -11.80 4.16
N ALA A 87 24.87 -11.65 3.94
CA ALA A 87 25.86 -11.45 4.99
C ALA A 87 25.66 -10.14 5.78
N TRP A 88 25.33 -9.04 5.09
CA TRP A 88 25.37 -7.71 5.70
C TRP A 88 24.03 -7.03 5.88
N MET A 89 22.97 -7.52 5.22
CA MET A 89 21.66 -6.86 5.23
C MET A 89 20.52 -7.75 5.74
N LEU A 90 20.73 -9.06 5.77
CA LEU A 90 19.77 -10.03 6.29
C LEU A 90 20.35 -10.72 7.54
N ASP A 91 20.18 -12.04 7.67
CA ASP A 91 20.47 -12.80 8.90
C ASP A 91 21.96 -13.16 9.11
N GLY A 92 22.88 -12.62 8.31
CA GLY A 92 24.33 -12.77 8.52
C GLY A 92 25.01 -13.75 7.56
N PRO A 93 26.36 -13.87 7.62
CA PRO A 93 27.15 -14.61 6.62
C PRO A 93 26.89 -16.12 6.61
N ASP A 94 26.39 -16.66 7.72
CA ASP A 94 26.06 -18.09 7.85
C ASP A 94 24.59 -18.39 7.54
N ALA A 95 23.80 -17.40 7.13
CA ALA A 95 22.38 -17.57 6.86
C ALA A 95 22.12 -18.27 5.52
N SER A 96 21.03 -19.02 5.46
CA SER A 96 20.56 -19.73 4.26
C SER A 96 19.05 -19.57 4.15
N TYR A 97 18.57 -19.41 2.91
CA TYR A 97 17.15 -19.21 2.61
C TYR A 97 16.70 -20.19 1.54
N ASP A 98 15.53 -20.80 1.75
CA ASP A 98 14.86 -21.57 0.73
C ASP A 98 13.95 -20.65 -0.08
N VAL A 99 14.19 -20.56 -1.39
CA VAL A 99 13.37 -19.76 -2.31
C VAL A 99 12.57 -20.71 -3.21
N PRO A 100 11.26 -20.89 -2.98
CA PRO A 100 10.44 -21.72 -3.86
C PRO A 100 10.27 -21.03 -5.21
N LEU A 101 10.51 -21.78 -6.29
CA LEU A 101 10.24 -21.35 -7.66
C LEU A 101 9.18 -22.26 -8.28
N PRO A 102 8.31 -21.73 -9.16
CA PRO A 102 7.40 -22.56 -9.94
C PRO A 102 8.19 -23.63 -10.72
N ALA A 103 7.68 -24.86 -10.73
CA ALA A 103 8.26 -25.93 -11.52
C ALA A 103 8.18 -25.61 -13.04
N PRO A 104 9.02 -26.23 -13.89
CA PRO A 104 8.88 -26.09 -15.34
C PRO A 104 7.45 -26.41 -15.81
N GLY A 105 6.81 -25.43 -16.46
CA GLY A 105 5.42 -25.53 -16.94
C GLY A 105 4.35 -25.15 -15.91
N GLU A 106 4.71 -24.88 -14.66
CA GLU A 106 3.78 -24.40 -13.64
C GLU A 106 3.41 -22.92 -13.88
N PRO A 107 2.12 -22.56 -13.81
CA PRO A 107 1.70 -21.17 -13.96
C PRO A 107 2.23 -20.27 -12.85
N LYS A 108 2.69 -19.08 -13.23
CA LYS A 108 3.13 -18.03 -12.29
C LYS A 108 1.89 -17.33 -11.72
N ARG A 109 1.51 -17.67 -10.48
CA ARG A 109 0.22 -17.25 -9.88
C ARG A 109 0.30 -16.08 -8.91
N ALA A 110 1.49 -15.58 -8.57
CA ALA A 110 1.67 -14.54 -7.56
C ALA A 110 0.84 -13.26 -7.81
N ILE A 111 0.51 -12.93 -9.07
CA ILE A 111 -0.37 -11.79 -9.39
C ILE A 111 -1.81 -11.99 -8.86
N LEU A 112 -2.28 -13.24 -8.76
CA LEU A 112 -3.61 -13.58 -8.24
C LEU A 112 -3.70 -13.36 -6.73
N ASP A 113 -2.56 -13.33 -6.05
CA ASP A 113 -2.45 -13.05 -4.61
C ASP A 113 -2.33 -11.55 -4.32
N SER A 114 -2.44 -10.69 -5.35
CA SER A 114 -2.43 -9.24 -5.18
C SER A 114 -3.76 -8.74 -4.63
N TYR A 115 -3.69 -7.90 -3.61
CA TYR A 115 -4.87 -7.33 -2.96
C TYR A 115 -5.15 -5.91 -3.42
N THR A 116 -6.41 -5.62 -3.71
CA THR A 116 -6.84 -4.28 -4.08
C THR A 116 -7.18 -3.45 -2.86
N LYS A 117 -6.73 -2.20 -2.87
CA LYS A 117 -7.18 -1.19 -1.91
C LYS A 117 -8.45 -0.55 -2.42
N GLU A 118 -9.53 -0.56 -1.65
CA GLU A 118 -10.69 0.29 -1.91
C GLU A 118 -10.35 1.73 -1.50
N HIS A 119 -9.81 1.87 -0.31
CA HIS A 119 -9.57 3.16 0.33
C HIS A 119 -8.14 3.64 0.12
N SER A 120 -7.95 4.95 -0.12
CA SER A 120 -6.62 5.55 -0.13
C SER A 120 -6.13 5.67 1.31
N ALA A 121 -5.56 4.59 1.86
CA ALA A 121 -4.92 4.52 3.18
C ALA A 121 -3.88 3.37 3.18
N GLU A 122 -3.12 3.25 4.28
CA GLU A 122 -2.27 2.09 4.53
C GLU A 122 -3.09 0.78 4.46
N TYR A 123 -2.48 -0.32 4.02
CA TYR A 123 -3.24 -1.54 3.71
C TYR A 123 -3.87 -2.17 4.98
N GLN A 124 -3.19 -2.07 6.11
CA GLN A 124 -3.61 -2.60 7.41
C GLN A 124 -4.76 -1.76 7.99
N ALA A 125 -5.08 -0.61 7.39
CA ALA A 125 -6.23 0.21 7.77
C ALA A 125 -7.51 -0.11 6.96
N GLN A 126 -7.43 -0.87 5.86
CA GLN A 126 -8.57 -1.08 4.96
C GLN A 126 -9.77 -1.69 5.69
N ALA A 127 -9.54 -2.81 6.41
CA ALA A 127 -10.60 -3.49 7.14
C ALA A 127 -11.21 -2.62 8.25
N TRP A 128 -10.39 -1.79 8.90
CA TRP A 128 -10.85 -0.88 9.95
C TRP A 128 -11.70 0.26 9.42
N ILE A 129 -11.44 0.75 8.21
CA ILE A 129 -12.33 1.71 7.54
C ILE A 129 -13.69 1.06 7.30
N ASP A 130 -13.73 -0.17 6.78
CA ASP A 130 -14.98 -0.87 6.52
C ASP A 130 -15.76 -1.18 7.80
N LEU A 131 -15.08 -1.59 8.87
CA LEU A 131 -15.69 -1.79 10.19
C LEU A 131 -16.23 -0.49 10.79
N ALA A 132 -15.48 0.61 10.70
CA ALA A 132 -15.93 1.92 11.17
C ALA A 132 -17.16 2.42 10.38
N ARG A 133 -17.19 2.20 9.06
CA ARG A 133 -18.35 2.49 8.20
C ARG A 133 -19.56 1.65 8.58
N LYS A 134 -19.38 0.35 8.83
CA LYS A 134 -20.45 -0.53 9.31
C LYS A 134 -21.03 0.00 10.63
N LEU A 135 -20.17 0.30 11.60
CA LEU A 135 -20.58 0.82 12.90
C LEU A 135 -21.29 2.17 12.79
N HIS A 136 -20.82 3.08 11.94
CA HIS A 136 -21.51 4.35 11.67
C HIS A 136 -22.97 4.14 11.23
N ASN A 137 -23.21 3.16 10.35
CA ASN A 137 -24.51 2.94 9.75
C ASN A 137 -25.44 2.06 10.61
N GLU A 138 -24.89 1.13 11.38
CA GLU A 138 -25.65 0.09 12.08
C GLU A 138 -25.70 0.26 13.60
N ALA A 139 -24.70 0.89 14.21
CA ALA A 139 -24.63 1.00 15.66
C ALA A 139 -25.44 2.19 16.18
N SER A 140 -26.13 1.97 17.30
CA SER A 140 -26.94 3.01 17.96
C SER A 140 -26.15 3.67 19.10
N PHE A 141 -25.19 4.54 18.76
CA PHE A 141 -24.52 5.41 19.73
C PHE A 141 -24.05 6.72 19.07
N ASP A 142 -23.95 7.79 19.86
CA ASP A 142 -23.28 9.02 19.42
C ASP A 142 -21.77 8.90 19.72
N PRO A 143 -20.87 9.14 18.74
CA PRO A 143 -19.44 9.20 19.00
C PRO A 143 -19.03 10.18 20.14
N ALA A 144 -19.87 11.17 20.46
CA ALA A 144 -19.67 12.04 21.61
C ALA A 144 -19.80 11.32 22.97
N ASP A 145 -20.57 10.24 23.03
CA ASP A 145 -20.81 9.42 24.24
C ASP A 145 -19.74 8.32 24.45
N VAL A 146 -18.70 8.29 23.62
CA VAL A 146 -17.61 7.31 23.73
C VAL A 146 -16.67 7.71 24.87
N ALA A 147 -16.43 6.82 25.82
CA ALA A 147 -15.39 6.98 26.84
C ALA A 147 -14.02 6.51 26.33
N SER A 148 -13.96 5.35 25.66
CA SER A 148 -12.73 4.80 25.08
C SER A 148 -13.00 3.84 23.92
N ILE A 149 -12.01 3.67 23.04
CA ILE A 149 -12.02 2.67 21.97
C ILE A 149 -10.70 1.91 21.99
N VAL A 150 -10.76 0.57 21.96
CA VAL A 150 -9.58 -0.29 21.83
C VAL A 150 -9.70 -1.14 20.57
N LEU A 151 -8.70 -1.08 19.71
CA LEU A 151 -8.57 -1.90 18.50
C LEU A 151 -7.60 -3.06 18.78
N HIS A 152 -8.14 -4.27 18.97
CA HIS A 152 -7.36 -5.49 19.13
C HIS A 152 -6.95 -6.02 17.75
N THR A 153 -5.66 -6.10 17.48
CA THR A 153 -5.14 -6.35 16.13
C THR A 153 -3.79 -7.05 16.14
N SER A 154 -3.24 -7.36 14.96
CA SER A 154 -1.94 -8.01 14.82
C SER A 154 -0.77 -7.12 15.27
N HIS A 155 0.37 -7.75 15.58
CA HIS A 155 1.65 -7.10 15.83
C HIS A 155 1.96 -6.05 14.75
N HIS A 156 1.77 -6.41 13.48
CA HIS A 156 2.09 -5.53 12.37
C HIS A 156 1.24 -4.25 12.42
N THR A 157 -0.07 -4.35 12.57
CA THR A 157 -0.95 -3.18 12.65
C THR A 157 -0.62 -2.34 13.89
N HIS A 158 -0.46 -2.98 15.06
CA HIS A 158 -0.17 -2.31 16.33
C HIS A 158 1.12 -1.48 16.30
N TYR A 159 2.22 -2.05 15.80
CA TYR A 159 3.54 -1.41 15.80
C TYR A 159 3.87 -0.59 14.55
N VAL A 160 3.09 -0.71 13.47
CA VAL A 160 3.35 0.04 12.22
C VAL A 160 2.43 1.24 12.07
N ILE A 161 1.12 1.10 12.32
CA ILE A 161 0.15 2.19 12.18
C ILE A 161 -0.65 2.51 13.46
N GLY A 162 -0.55 1.65 14.47
CA GLY A 162 -1.18 1.77 15.78
C GLY A 162 -0.40 2.55 16.84
N SER A 163 -0.95 2.52 18.05
CA SER A 163 -0.39 3.15 19.26
C SER A 163 0.96 2.56 19.66
N GLY A 164 1.20 1.27 19.38
CA GLY A 164 2.46 0.58 19.70
C GLY A 164 3.66 1.11 18.93
N ALA A 165 3.43 1.86 17.84
CA ALA A 165 4.50 2.53 17.12
C ALA A 165 5.20 3.62 17.93
N ASN A 166 4.56 4.14 19.00
CA ASN A 166 5.07 5.22 19.85
C ASN A 166 5.41 6.51 19.08
N ASP A 167 4.72 6.74 17.95
CA ASP A 167 4.86 7.94 17.12
C ASP A 167 3.81 8.99 17.55
N PRO A 168 4.15 10.05 18.31
CA PRO A 168 3.16 11.04 18.75
C PRO A 168 2.49 11.79 17.59
N GLN A 169 3.17 11.89 16.44
CA GLN A 169 2.62 12.51 15.22
C GLN A 169 1.37 11.78 14.70
N LYS A 170 1.16 10.51 15.06
CA LYS A 170 -0.08 9.78 14.75
C LYS A 170 -1.28 10.21 15.58
N TYR A 171 -1.11 11.17 16.48
CA TYR A 171 -2.17 11.83 17.24
C TYR A 171 -2.13 13.35 17.08
N ASP A 172 -1.38 13.88 16.10
CA ASP A 172 -1.26 15.31 15.84
C ASP A 172 -2.20 15.75 14.70
N PRO A 173 -3.21 16.60 14.95
CA PRO A 173 -4.09 17.12 13.89
C PRO A 173 -3.39 18.00 12.84
N LYS A 174 -2.12 18.37 13.06
CA LYS A 174 -1.28 19.09 12.10
C LYS A 174 -0.36 18.17 11.30
N ALA A 175 -0.42 16.86 11.53
CA ALA A 175 0.42 15.90 10.84
C ALA A 175 0.17 15.90 9.32
N SER A 176 1.19 15.50 8.57
CA SER A 176 1.11 15.38 7.11
C SER A 176 0.12 14.30 6.69
N ARG A 177 -0.35 14.37 5.44
CA ARG A 177 -1.14 13.30 4.81
C ARG A 177 -0.46 11.94 4.95
N GLU A 178 0.86 11.89 4.72
CA GLU A 178 1.65 10.65 4.78
C GLU A 178 1.65 10.01 6.17
N THR A 179 1.55 10.84 7.21
CA THR A 179 1.44 10.40 8.61
C THR A 179 0.01 10.00 8.95
N LEU A 180 -0.99 10.80 8.55
CA LEU A 180 -2.41 10.49 8.77
C LEU A 180 -2.84 9.22 8.03
N ASP A 181 -2.27 8.93 6.84
CA ASP A 181 -2.54 7.66 6.14
C ASP A 181 -1.99 6.44 6.88
N HIS A 182 -1.10 6.64 7.87
CA HIS A 182 -0.51 5.63 8.75
C HIS A 182 -0.94 5.79 10.23
N SER A 183 -2.02 6.50 10.51
CA SER A 183 -2.59 6.59 11.86
C SER A 183 -3.92 5.86 11.91
N ILE A 184 -3.93 4.59 12.36
CA ILE A 184 -5.20 3.85 12.51
C ILE A 184 -6.17 4.51 13.49
N PRO A 185 -5.75 5.18 14.59
CA PRO A 185 -6.68 5.93 15.43
C PRO A 185 -7.38 7.07 14.68
N TYR A 186 -6.63 7.84 13.88
CA TYR A 186 -7.21 8.89 13.04
C TYR A 186 -8.18 8.33 12.01
N ILE A 187 -7.72 7.29 11.30
CA ILE A 187 -8.47 6.68 10.21
C ILE A 187 -9.80 6.14 10.73
N PHE A 188 -9.77 5.40 11.84
CA PHE A 188 -10.97 4.85 12.45
C PHE A 188 -11.93 5.95 12.95
N ALA A 189 -11.41 7.01 13.60
CA ALA A 189 -12.23 8.13 14.05
C ALA A 189 -12.99 8.82 12.91
N VAL A 190 -12.28 9.16 11.82
CA VAL A 190 -12.87 9.86 10.68
C VAL A 190 -13.86 8.96 9.94
N ALA A 191 -13.51 7.69 9.69
CA ALA A 191 -14.40 6.75 9.04
C ALA A 191 -15.68 6.48 9.86
N LEU A 192 -15.56 6.44 11.19
CA LEU A 192 -16.69 6.25 12.10
C LEU A 192 -17.60 7.48 12.14
N GLN A 193 -17.05 8.69 12.08
CA GLN A 193 -17.84 9.92 12.09
C GLN A 193 -18.50 10.22 10.74
N ASP A 194 -17.79 9.98 9.64
CA ASP A 194 -18.23 10.37 8.30
C ASP A 194 -19.00 9.25 7.57
N GLY A 195 -18.96 8.02 8.07
CA GLY A 195 -19.56 6.86 7.41
C GLY A 195 -18.86 6.47 6.10
N GLY A 196 -17.65 6.99 5.86
CA GLY A 196 -16.90 6.81 4.62
C GLY A 196 -15.45 7.26 4.71
N TRP A 197 -14.70 7.04 3.63
CA TRP A 197 -13.30 7.47 3.50
C TRP A 197 -13.05 8.03 2.10
N HIS A 198 -12.82 9.33 2.00
CA HIS A 198 -12.52 9.99 0.74
C HIS A 198 -11.03 10.25 0.58
N HIS A 199 -10.49 9.96 -0.60
CA HIS A 199 -9.04 10.04 -0.86
C HIS A 199 -8.44 11.45 -0.74
N VAL A 200 -9.26 12.51 -0.74
CA VAL A 200 -8.82 13.90 -0.49
C VAL A 200 -9.44 14.43 0.80
N ASP A 201 -10.76 14.37 0.92
CA ASP A 201 -11.48 15.13 1.96
C ASP A 201 -11.18 14.61 3.37
N SER A 202 -10.96 13.30 3.52
CA SER A 202 -10.55 12.69 4.78
C SER A 202 -9.14 13.10 5.24
N TYR A 203 -8.39 13.84 4.42
CA TYR A 203 -7.06 14.35 4.75
C TYR A 203 -6.98 15.88 4.79
N LEU A 204 -8.07 16.60 4.55
CA LEU A 204 -8.04 18.05 4.58
C LEU A 204 -7.69 18.54 5.99
N PRO A 205 -6.80 19.54 6.15
CA PRO A 205 -6.45 20.08 7.46
C PRO A 205 -7.68 20.53 8.27
N ALA A 206 -8.68 21.10 7.59
CA ALA A 206 -9.93 21.52 8.22
C ALA A 206 -10.75 20.33 8.76
N ARG A 207 -10.68 19.17 8.11
CA ARG A 207 -11.34 17.93 8.57
C ARG A 207 -10.58 17.31 9.74
N ALA A 208 -9.25 17.23 9.64
CA ALA A 208 -8.41 16.66 10.69
C ALA A 208 -8.43 17.48 11.99
N ALA A 209 -8.55 18.80 11.88
CA ALA A 209 -8.52 19.73 13.01
C ALA A 209 -9.88 19.95 13.70
N ARG A 210 -10.95 19.25 13.30
CA ARG A 210 -12.26 19.41 13.97
C ARG A 210 -12.15 19.00 15.45
N PRO A 211 -12.62 19.82 16.41
CA PRO A 211 -12.45 19.52 17.84
C PRO A 211 -13.07 18.19 18.29
N ASP A 212 -14.24 17.84 17.74
CA ASP A 212 -14.94 16.58 18.00
C ASP A 212 -14.13 15.36 17.53
N THR A 213 -13.47 15.47 16.38
CA THR A 213 -12.63 14.44 15.79
C THR A 213 -11.37 14.22 16.61
N VAL A 214 -10.70 15.31 16.99
CA VAL A 214 -9.50 15.24 17.83
C VAL A 214 -9.82 14.60 19.17
N ALA A 215 -10.95 14.99 19.79
CA ALA A 215 -11.39 14.39 21.05
C ALA A 215 -11.63 12.87 20.93
N LEU A 216 -12.34 12.41 19.90
CA LEU A 216 -12.58 10.98 19.66
C LEU A 216 -11.28 10.23 19.32
N TRP A 217 -10.46 10.79 18.43
CA TRP A 217 -9.18 10.23 18.01
C TRP A 217 -8.27 9.94 19.20
N HIS A 218 -8.17 10.86 20.16
CA HIS A 218 -7.36 10.65 21.37
C HIS A 218 -7.93 9.60 22.34
N LYS A 219 -9.19 9.16 22.16
CA LYS A 219 -9.79 8.06 22.93
C LYS A 219 -9.54 6.68 22.30
N ILE A 220 -8.99 6.62 21.09
CA ILE A 220 -8.73 5.38 20.36
C ILE A 220 -7.29 4.91 20.61
N THR A 221 -7.16 3.66 21.07
CA THR A 221 -5.88 2.97 21.24
C THR A 221 -5.90 1.63 20.49
N THR A 222 -4.73 1.05 20.25
CA THR A 222 -4.58 -0.30 19.70
C THR A 222 -3.90 -1.21 20.71
N ALA A 223 -4.27 -2.48 20.74
CA ALA A 223 -3.59 -3.52 21.49
C ALA A 223 -3.20 -4.68 20.55
N GLU A 224 -1.99 -5.21 20.71
CA GLU A 224 -1.64 -6.47 20.05
C GLU A 224 -2.45 -7.60 20.66
N ASP A 225 -2.96 -8.48 19.81
CA ASP A 225 -3.61 -9.72 20.15
C ASP A 225 -2.95 -10.87 19.39
N ALA A 226 -2.50 -11.88 20.14
CA ALA A 226 -1.71 -12.99 19.62
C ALA A 226 -2.45 -13.80 18.55
N GLU A 227 -3.78 -13.92 18.65
CA GLU A 227 -4.57 -14.67 17.67
C GLU A 227 -4.66 -13.90 16.35
N TRP A 228 -4.85 -12.58 16.41
CA TRP A 228 -4.81 -11.74 15.20
C TRP A 228 -3.40 -11.71 14.57
N THR A 229 -2.33 -11.75 15.37
CA THR A 229 -0.96 -11.93 14.87
C THR A 229 -0.76 -13.28 14.18
N ARG A 230 -1.24 -14.38 14.77
CA ARG A 230 -1.17 -15.72 14.17
C ARG A 230 -1.86 -15.75 12.81
N ARG A 231 -3.10 -15.27 12.76
CA ARG A 231 -3.92 -15.22 11.52
C ARG A 231 -3.31 -14.33 10.44
N TYR A 232 -2.63 -13.24 10.82
CA TYR A 232 -1.91 -12.37 9.89
C TYR A 232 -0.79 -13.09 9.14
N HIS A 233 -0.14 -14.06 9.79
CA HIS A 233 0.94 -14.86 9.20
C HIS A 233 0.47 -16.16 8.55
N SER A 234 -0.81 -16.50 8.64
CA SER A 234 -1.33 -17.73 8.05
C SER A 234 -1.37 -17.62 6.52
N GLU A 235 -0.88 -18.66 5.85
CA GLU A 235 -1.03 -18.82 4.40
C GLU A 235 -2.38 -19.45 4.03
N ASP A 236 -3.05 -20.10 4.99
CA ASP A 236 -4.38 -20.68 4.82
C ASP A 236 -5.43 -19.58 4.58
N PRO A 237 -6.09 -19.55 3.41
CA PRO A 237 -7.14 -18.59 3.11
C PRO A 237 -8.28 -18.57 4.13
N ASP A 238 -8.59 -19.70 4.78
CA ASP A 238 -9.69 -19.79 5.75
C ASP A 238 -9.35 -19.13 7.10
N GLU A 239 -8.05 -18.97 7.39
CA GLU A 239 -7.58 -18.35 8.64
C GLU A 239 -7.07 -16.92 8.45
N LYS A 240 -6.52 -16.62 7.27
CA LYS A 240 -5.84 -15.37 6.95
C LYS A 240 -6.68 -14.14 7.31
N ALA A 241 -6.09 -13.23 8.08
CA ALA A 241 -6.77 -12.00 8.51
C ALA A 241 -5.83 -10.80 8.57
N PHE A 242 -6.36 -9.65 8.19
CA PHE A 242 -5.67 -8.35 8.20
C PHE A 242 -6.40 -7.29 9.04
N GLY A 243 -7.54 -7.63 9.65
CA GLY A 243 -8.35 -6.74 10.49
C GLY A 243 -8.15 -6.92 11.99
N GLY A 244 -9.26 -7.07 12.72
CA GLY A 244 -9.26 -7.21 14.16
C GLY A 244 -10.64 -7.04 14.80
N ARG A 245 -10.64 -6.91 16.14
CA ARG A 245 -11.83 -6.64 16.96
C ARG A 245 -11.76 -5.24 17.54
N VAL A 246 -12.87 -4.51 17.52
CA VAL A 246 -13.02 -3.24 18.24
C VAL A 246 -13.84 -3.43 19.51
N GLU A 247 -13.44 -2.74 20.58
CA GLU A 247 -14.22 -2.58 21.80
C GLU A 247 -14.45 -1.09 22.04
N ILE A 248 -15.71 -0.66 22.02
CA ILE A 248 -16.13 0.72 22.27
C ILE A 248 -16.81 0.78 23.63
N THR A 249 -16.21 1.47 24.58
CA THR A 249 -16.81 1.73 25.89
C THR A 249 -17.49 3.10 25.86
N LEU A 250 -18.78 3.15 26.16
CA LEU A 250 -19.55 4.38 26.29
C LEU A 250 -19.43 4.97 27.71
N GLU A 251 -19.72 6.26 27.87
CA GLU A 251 -19.69 6.97 29.17
C GLU A 251 -20.64 6.36 30.21
N ASN A 252 -21.69 5.66 29.76
CA ASN A 252 -22.62 4.94 30.64
C ASN A 252 -22.13 3.53 31.06
N GLY A 253 -20.94 3.13 30.64
CA GLY A 253 -20.33 1.82 30.91
C GLY A 253 -20.74 0.69 29.96
N THR A 254 -21.61 0.96 28.97
CA THR A 254 -21.94 -0.02 27.92
C THR A 254 -20.72 -0.28 27.06
N VAL A 255 -20.47 -1.56 26.75
CA VAL A 255 -19.39 -1.98 25.84
C VAL A 255 -20.01 -2.56 24.58
N LEU A 256 -19.66 -1.99 23.43
CA LEU A 256 -20.02 -2.49 22.11
C LEU A 256 -18.80 -3.17 21.50
N THR A 257 -19.00 -4.36 20.93
CA THR A 257 -17.93 -5.12 20.27
C THR A 257 -18.33 -5.53 18.87
N ASP A 258 -17.39 -5.44 17.94
CA ASP A 258 -17.55 -5.92 16.56
C ASP A 258 -16.17 -6.28 16.00
N GLU A 259 -16.14 -7.05 14.92
CA GLU A 259 -14.88 -7.50 14.32
C GLU A 259 -14.96 -7.64 12.82
N ILE A 260 -13.78 -7.63 12.19
CA ILE A 260 -13.63 -7.85 10.75
C ILE A 260 -12.31 -8.58 10.49
N ALA A 261 -12.35 -9.64 9.68
CA ALA A 261 -11.16 -10.41 9.36
C ALA A 261 -10.32 -9.77 8.24
N VAL A 262 -10.97 -9.33 7.16
CA VAL A 262 -10.33 -8.71 5.99
C VAL A 262 -11.23 -7.60 5.45
N ALA A 263 -10.66 -6.65 4.72
CA ALA A 263 -11.44 -5.58 4.08
C ALA A 263 -12.50 -6.13 3.12
N ASP A 264 -13.57 -5.39 2.91
CA ASP A 264 -14.68 -5.83 2.06
C ASP A 264 -14.22 -6.17 0.65
N ALA A 265 -13.37 -5.31 0.08
CA ALA A 265 -12.82 -5.42 -1.27
C ALA A 265 -11.78 -6.54 -1.46
N HIS A 266 -11.32 -7.16 -0.36
CA HIS A 266 -10.37 -8.26 -0.41
C HIS A 266 -10.95 -9.47 -1.16
N PRO A 267 -10.14 -10.32 -1.84
CA PRO A 267 -10.64 -11.56 -2.46
C PRO A 267 -11.40 -12.49 -1.52
N LEU A 268 -11.09 -12.43 -0.22
CA LEU A 268 -11.76 -13.18 0.87
C LEU A 268 -12.79 -12.34 1.64
N GLY A 269 -13.05 -11.10 1.20
CA GLY A 269 -13.93 -10.16 1.89
C GLY A 269 -15.40 -10.33 1.54
N ALA A 270 -16.26 -9.53 2.17
CA ALA A 270 -17.71 -9.58 1.95
C ALA A 270 -18.13 -9.09 0.55
N ARG A 271 -17.31 -8.25 -0.09
CA ARG A 271 -17.56 -7.68 -1.42
C ARG A 271 -16.25 -7.60 -2.23
N PRO A 272 -15.67 -8.73 -2.65
CA PRO A 272 -14.45 -8.75 -3.43
C PRO A 272 -14.58 -7.84 -4.66
N PHE A 273 -13.55 -7.04 -4.94
CA PHE A 273 -13.60 -6.10 -6.06
C PHE A 273 -13.71 -6.82 -7.40
N ALA A 274 -14.82 -6.57 -8.11
CA ALA A 274 -15.06 -6.97 -9.48
C ALA A 274 -14.72 -5.83 -10.45
N ARG A 275 -14.80 -6.11 -11.76
CA ARG A 275 -14.37 -5.19 -12.84
C ARG A 275 -15.03 -3.81 -12.71
N GLU A 276 -16.34 -3.79 -12.48
CA GLU A 276 -17.14 -2.57 -12.31
C GLU A 276 -16.65 -1.69 -11.16
N ASN A 277 -16.11 -2.29 -10.09
CA ASN A 277 -15.56 -1.54 -8.96
C ASN A 277 -14.25 -0.86 -9.33
N TYR A 278 -13.36 -1.53 -10.08
CA TYR A 278 -12.15 -0.91 -10.62
C TYR A 278 -12.48 0.22 -11.59
N VAL A 279 -13.48 0.03 -12.46
CA VAL A 279 -13.92 1.05 -13.42
C VAL A 279 -14.49 2.26 -12.69
N ALA A 280 -15.39 2.06 -11.72
CA ALA A 280 -15.93 3.15 -10.92
C ALA A 280 -14.85 3.92 -10.17
N LYS A 281 -13.90 3.20 -9.56
CA LYS A 281 -12.74 3.80 -8.89
C LYS A 281 -11.85 4.57 -9.85
N PHE A 282 -11.58 4.04 -11.05
CA PHE A 282 -10.80 4.73 -12.07
C PHE A 282 -11.47 6.04 -12.46
N ARG A 283 -12.79 6.01 -12.77
CA ARG A 283 -13.55 7.22 -13.11
C ARG A 283 -13.48 8.27 -12.01
N LEU A 284 -13.69 7.88 -10.75
CA LEU A 284 -13.60 8.76 -9.59
C LEU A 284 -12.23 9.47 -9.49
N LEU A 285 -11.14 8.73 -9.71
CA LEU A 285 -9.78 9.27 -9.63
C LEU A 285 -9.38 10.07 -10.88
N ALA A 286 -9.95 9.75 -12.03
CA ALA A 286 -9.61 10.34 -13.31
C ALA A 286 -10.40 11.61 -13.63
N GLU A 287 -11.68 11.70 -13.24
CA GLU A 287 -12.56 12.84 -13.49
C GLU A 287 -11.93 14.22 -13.18
N PRO A 288 -11.17 14.39 -12.07
CA PRO A 288 -10.55 15.67 -11.77
C PRO A 288 -9.45 16.10 -12.75
N VAL A 289 -8.88 15.18 -13.56
CA VAL A 289 -7.68 15.43 -14.38
C VAL A 289 -7.79 15.01 -15.84
N LEU A 290 -8.75 14.18 -16.22
CA LEU A 290 -8.98 13.72 -17.60
C LEU A 290 -10.30 14.28 -18.15
N ALA A 291 -10.40 14.38 -19.48
CA ALA A 291 -11.67 14.65 -20.13
C ALA A 291 -12.56 13.37 -20.12
N PRO A 292 -13.90 13.49 -20.08
CA PRO A 292 -14.78 12.31 -20.09
C PRO A 292 -14.51 11.37 -21.27
N GLU A 293 -14.22 11.91 -22.45
CA GLU A 293 -13.94 11.12 -23.66
C GLU A 293 -12.62 10.34 -23.53
N GLU A 294 -11.63 10.91 -22.84
CA GLU A 294 -10.34 10.25 -22.60
C GLU A 294 -10.47 9.11 -21.58
N ILE A 295 -11.32 9.29 -20.56
CA ILE A 295 -11.64 8.25 -19.58
C ILE A 295 -12.22 7.03 -20.30
N GLU A 296 -13.24 7.24 -21.13
CA GLU A 296 -13.88 6.14 -21.86
C GLU A 296 -12.94 5.51 -22.89
N ARG A 297 -12.15 6.31 -23.63
CA ARG A 297 -11.13 5.79 -24.56
C ARG A 297 -10.13 4.87 -23.86
N PHE A 298 -9.59 5.29 -22.71
CA PHE A 298 -8.65 4.47 -21.94
C PHE A 298 -9.32 3.19 -21.45
N LEU A 299 -10.55 3.28 -20.93
CA LEU A 299 -11.29 2.12 -20.42
C LEU A 299 -11.62 1.12 -21.53
N ASP A 300 -12.03 1.56 -22.71
CA ASP A 300 -12.31 0.70 -23.87
C ASP A 300 -11.07 -0.06 -24.33
N LEU A 301 -9.90 0.56 -24.23
CA LEU A 301 -8.62 -0.04 -24.58
C LEU A 301 -8.14 -1.01 -23.48
N ALA A 302 -8.08 -0.55 -22.24
CA ALA A 302 -7.56 -1.33 -21.10
C ALA A 302 -8.38 -2.60 -20.84
N GLN A 303 -9.68 -2.60 -21.14
CA GLN A 303 -10.54 -3.77 -20.97
C GLN A 303 -10.29 -4.87 -22.01
N ARG A 304 -9.63 -4.55 -23.13
CA ARG A 304 -9.24 -5.50 -24.17
C ARG A 304 -7.73 -5.82 -24.16
N LEU A 305 -7.05 -5.60 -23.03
CA LEU A 305 -5.59 -5.72 -22.92
C LEU A 305 -4.98 -6.98 -23.59
N PRO A 306 -5.55 -8.19 -23.44
CA PRO A 306 -5.00 -9.39 -24.08
C PRO A 306 -5.11 -9.43 -25.62
N GLU A 307 -5.96 -8.58 -26.20
CA GLU A 307 -6.29 -8.53 -27.62
C GLU A 307 -5.60 -7.37 -28.35
N LEU A 308 -4.91 -6.49 -27.62
CA LEU A 308 -4.32 -5.29 -28.19
C LEU A 308 -3.16 -5.61 -29.13
N THR A 309 -3.14 -4.91 -30.26
CA THR A 309 -1.98 -4.83 -31.13
C THR A 309 -0.85 -4.01 -30.48
N ALA A 310 0.38 -4.15 -31.00
CA ALA A 310 1.51 -3.34 -30.53
C ALA A 310 1.27 -1.82 -30.67
N ALA A 311 0.51 -1.39 -31.68
CA ALA A 311 0.13 0.02 -31.86
C ALA A 311 -0.86 0.46 -30.77
N GLU A 312 -1.90 -0.34 -30.53
CA GLU A 312 -2.89 -0.08 -29.47
C GLU A 312 -2.25 -0.05 -28.07
N VAL A 313 -1.24 -0.89 -27.79
CA VAL A 313 -0.51 -0.84 -26.51
C VAL A 313 0.15 0.54 -26.28
N GLN A 314 0.65 1.19 -27.33
CA GLN A 314 1.25 2.53 -27.21
C GLN A 314 0.22 3.61 -26.87
N GLU A 315 -1.07 3.35 -27.14
CA GLU A 315 -2.19 4.22 -26.85
C GLU A 315 -2.73 4.07 -25.40
N LEU A 316 -2.20 3.14 -24.60
CA LEU A 316 -2.58 2.99 -23.18
C LEU A 316 -2.14 4.16 -22.29
N ASN A 317 -1.31 5.08 -22.81
CA ASN A 317 -1.00 6.31 -22.11
C ASN A 317 -2.21 7.25 -22.08
N ILE A 318 -2.42 7.91 -20.94
CA ILE A 318 -3.51 8.86 -20.73
C ILE A 318 -3.09 10.29 -21.09
N VAL A 319 -4.05 11.08 -21.58
CA VAL A 319 -3.87 12.49 -21.93
C VAL A 319 -4.64 13.37 -20.93
N ALA A 320 -3.90 14.11 -20.09
CA ALA A 320 -4.53 15.04 -19.15
C ALA A 320 -5.32 16.14 -19.88
N LYS A 321 -6.43 16.60 -19.28
CA LYS A 321 -7.18 17.74 -19.81
C LYS A 321 -6.31 19.00 -19.82
N GLY A 322 -6.54 19.87 -20.80
CA GLY A 322 -5.81 21.13 -20.93
C GLY A 322 -5.86 21.96 -19.64
N GLY A 323 -4.72 22.57 -19.26
CA GLY A 323 -4.60 23.41 -18.08
C GLY A 323 -4.34 22.67 -16.75
N VAL A 324 -4.40 21.34 -16.71
CA VAL A 324 -4.07 20.57 -15.48
C VAL A 324 -2.63 20.82 -15.06
N LEU A 325 -1.68 20.73 -16.00
CA LEU A 325 -0.27 20.94 -15.68
C LEU A 325 0.00 22.39 -15.23
N ASP A 326 -0.70 23.38 -15.81
CA ASP A 326 -0.58 24.79 -15.41
C ASP A 326 -1.10 25.04 -13.99
N SER A 327 -2.03 24.21 -13.52
CA SER A 327 -2.57 24.30 -12.15
C SER A 327 -1.63 23.73 -11.08
N VAL A 328 -0.59 23.00 -11.49
CA VAL A 328 0.38 22.36 -10.58
C VAL A 328 1.69 23.14 -10.62
N ALA A 329 2.17 23.56 -9.46
CA ALA A 329 3.48 24.20 -9.36
C ALA A 329 4.57 23.19 -9.77
N SER A 330 5.28 23.47 -10.87
CA SER A 330 6.41 22.63 -11.27
C SER A 330 7.47 22.63 -10.16
N PRO A 331 7.93 21.45 -9.70
CA PRO A 331 8.98 21.40 -8.70
C PRO A 331 10.26 22.03 -9.27
N LYS A 332 10.96 22.81 -8.44
CA LYS A 332 12.30 23.31 -8.79
C LYS A 332 13.31 22.20 -8.52
N GLY A 333 14.13 21.86 -9.50
CA GLY A 333 15.12 20.79 -9.41
C GLY A 333 16.11 20.80 -10.57
N LEU A 334 17.08 19.87 -10.53
CA LEU A 334 18.03 19.65 -11.64
C LEU A 334 17.39 18.88 -12.81
N PHE A 335 16.32 18.14 -12.53
CA PHE A 335 15.52 17.37 -13.47
C PHE A 335 14.08 17.82 -13.38
#